data_AF-A0A150S2Q6-F1
#
_entry.id   AF-A0A150S2Q6-F1
#
_cell.length_a   1.000
_cell.length_b   1.000
_cell.length_c   1.000
_cell.angle_alpha   90.00
_cell.angle_beta   90.00
_cell.angle_gamma   90.00
#
_symmetry.space_group_name_H-M   'P 1'
#
loop_
_entity.id
_entity.type
_entity.pdbx_description
1 polymer ?
#
loop_
_entity_poly.entity_id
_entity_poly.type
_entity_poly.pdbx_seq_one_letter_code
_entity_poly.pdbx_strand_id
1 'polypeptide(L)'
;MGGGSLGAAFIAVALGIVTLTALSFAPPATGAFAMHGIELGMTASEVVRRFDAGPAGRWSEAPGCAGPSIEWSRGEAAPATAPVSARFEFHQGLLMAARVRVTPEDPSARGARLETSAQFVLAREARDDGSSTIVLLARGCPEHEAEVEQLLSGSSARR
;
A
#
# COMPACT_ATOMS: atom_id res chain seq x y z
N MET A 1 -9.12 -58.68 57.75
CA MET A 1 -9.54 -58.84 56.33
C MET A 1 -9.81 -57.44 55.82
N GLY A 2 -8.80 -56.69 55.38
CA GLY A 2 -8.22 -56.71 54.02
C GLY A 2 -8.82 -55.49 53.27
N GLY A 3 -8.12 -54.59 52.60
CA GLY A 3 -6.73 -54.48 52.12
C GLY A 3 -6.77 -53.57 50.87
N GLY A 4 -5.69 -52.83 50.59
CA GLY A 4 -5.42 -52.15 49.30
C GLY A 4 -5.98 -50.72 49.19
N SER A 5 -5.21 -49.63 49.29
CA SER A 5 -4.01 -49.16 48.56
C SER A 5 -4.32 -48.48 47.22
N LEU A 6 -4.08 -47.16 47.23
CA LEU A 6 -3.46 -46.27 46.22
C LEU A 6 -3.73 -46.52 44.72
N GLY A 7 -4.25 -45.48 44.06
CA GLY A 7 -4.22 -45.33 42.61
C GLY A 7 -4.46 -43.88 42.20
N ALA A 8 -3.40 -43.08 42.18
CA ALA A 8 -3.39 -41.75 41.60
C ALA A 8 -3.58 -41.83 40.08
N ALA A 9 -4.44 -40.98 39.53
CA ALA A 9 -4.44 -40.66 38.10
C ALA A 9 -4.67 -39.15 37.95
N PHE A 10 -3.59 -38.39 38.12
CA PHE A 10 -3.50 -37.02 37.62
C PHE A 10 -3.49 -37.10 36.08
N ILE A 11 -4.63 -36.87 35.45
CA ILE A 11 -4.67 -36.63 34.01
C ILE A 11 -4.28 -35.16 33.81
N ALA A 12 -2.98 -34.92 33.66
CA ALA A 12 -2.45 -33.66 33.17
C ALA A 12 -2.76 -33.57 31.67
N VAL A 13 -3.89 -32.98 31.30
CA VAL A 13 -4.14 -32.58 29.92
C VAL A 13 -3.33 -31.31 29.67
N ALA A 14 -2.15 -31.48 29.07
CA ALA A 14 -1.38 -30.38 28.50
C ALA A 14 -2.14 -29.86 27.27
N LEU A 15 -3.04 -28.91 27.48
CA LEU A 15 -3.61 -28.10 26.40
C LEU A 15 -2.48 -27.18 25.90
N GLY A 16 -1.75 -27.65 24.89
CA GLY A 16 -0.85 -26.81 24.13
C GLY A 16 -1.66 -25.72 23.42
N ILE A 17 -1.69 -24.53 24.00
CA ILE A 17 -2.17 -23.33 23.32
C ILE A 17 -1.13 -23.01 22.26
N VAL A 18 -1.36 -23.50 21.03
CA VAL A 18 -0.71 -22.95 19.85
C VAL A 18 -1.34 -21.59 19.65
N THR A 19 -0.73 -20.55 20.22
CA THR A 19 -0.98 -19.18 19.78
C THR A 19 -0.47 -19.09 18.35
N LEU A 20 -1.33 -19.38 17.37
CA LEU A 20 -1.17 -18.83 16.04
C LEU A 20 -1.22 -17.32 16.23
N THR A 21 -0.05 -16.69 16.28
CA THR A 21 0.09 -15.26 16.09
C THR A 21 -0.28 -15.01 14.64
N ALA A 22 -1.58 -14.94 14.36
CA ALA A 22 -2.07 -14.40 13.12
C ALA A 22 -1.52 -12.97 13.09
N LEU A 23 -0.52 -12.74 12.24
CA LEU A 23 -0.13 -11.41 11.79
C LEU A 23 -1.40 -10.79 11.26
N SER A 24 -2.10 -10.07 12.13
CA SER A 24 -3.31 -9.34 11.79
C SER A 24 -2.83 -8.19 10.94
N PHE A 25 -2.73 -8.43 9.64
CA PHE A 25 -2.79 -7.37 8.65
C PHE A 25 -4.18 -6.77 8.81
N ALA A 26 -4.29 -5.80 9.73
CA ALA A 26 -5.49 -5.01 9.85
C ALA A 26 -5.76 -4.43 8.46
N PRO A 27 -6.94 -4.66 7.86
CA PRO A 27 -7.27 -4.04 6.59
C PRO A 27 -7.11 -2.53 6.78
N PRO A 28 -6.48 -1.81 5.84
CA PRO A 28 -6.38 -0.36 5.95
C PRO A 28 -7.79 0.21 6.11
N ALA A 29 -7.98 1.05 7.12
CA ALA A 29 -9.26 1.66 7.39
C ALA A 29 -9.65 2.51 6.17
N THR A 30 -10.80 2.19 5.60
CA THR A 30 -11.47 2.93 4.54
C THR A 30 -11.72 4.36 5.04
N GLY A 31 -10.97 5.34 4.54
CA GLY A 31 -11.10 6.73 4.98
C GLY A 31 -9.94 7.67 4.65
N ALA A 32 -8.88 7.20 3.99
CA ALA A 32 -7.65 7.96 3.78
C ALA A 32 -7.35 8.17 2.29
N PHE A 33 -7.48 9.42 1.83
CA PHE A 33 -6.96 9.96 0.56
C PHE A 33 -7.16 9.09 -0.71
N ALA A 34 -8.17 9.45 -1.51
CA ALA A 34 -8.34 8.87 -2.85
C ALA A 34 -7.45 9.60 -3.88
N MET A 35 -6.35 8.98 -4.29
CA MET A 35 -5.52 9.49 -5.38
C MET A 35 -6.12 9.02 -6.70
N HIS A 36 -6.71 9.87 -7.54
CA HIS A 36 -7.36 9.39 -8.78
C HIS A 36 -8.31 8.19 -8.53
N GLY A 37 -9.10 8.21 -7.46
CA GLY A 37 -10.03 7.14 -7.12
C GLY A 37 -9.42 5.83 -6.59
N ILE A 38 -8.08 5.75 -6.42
CA ILE A 38 -7.43 4.59 -5.78
C ILE A 38 -7.22 4.82 -4.28
N GLU A 39 -7.34 3.74 -3.51
CA GLU A 39 -7.07 3.70 -2.08
C GLU A 39 -6.24 2.46 -1.74
N LEU A 40 -5.40 2.57 -0.71
CA LEU A 40 -4.68 1.41 -0.16
C LEU A 40 -5.67 0.32 0.25
N GLY A 41 -5.27 -0.94 0.07
CA GLY A 41 -6.13 -2.09 0.34
C GLY A 41 -7.02 -2.52 -0.83
N MET A 42 -7.12 -1.75 -1.92
CA MET A 42 -7.84 -2.20 -3.11
C MET A 42 -7.16 -3.41 -3.78
N THR A 43 -7.95 -4.31 -4.33
CA THR A 43 -7.43 -5.37 -5.22
C THR A 43 -7.01 -4.80 -6.58
N ALA A 44 -6.20 -5.53 -7.35
CA ALA A 44 -5.82 -5.12 -8.71
C ALA A 44 -7.04 -4.84 -9.61
N SER A 45 -8.08 -5.67 -9.53
CA SER A 45 -9.32 -5.46 -10.28
C SER A 45 -10.05 -4.17 -9.92
N GLU A 46 -9.97 -3.77 -8.64
CA GLU A 46 -10.57 -2.54 -8.16
C GLU A 46 -9.77 -1.32 -8.59
N VAL A 47 -8.44 -1.40 -8.56
CA VAL A 47 -7.56 -0.36 -9.10
C VAL A 47 -7.84 -0.13 -10.58
N VAL A 48 -7.88 -1.19 -11.40
CA VAL A 48 -8.19 -1.08 -12.84
C VAL A 48 -9.55 -0.43 -13.08
N ARG A 49 -10.55 -0.76 -12.24
CA ARG A 49 -11.91 -0.22 -12.37
C ARG A 49 -12.05 1.22 -11.87
N ARG A 50 -11.30 1.62 -10.84
CA ARG A 50 -11.48 2.90 -10.14
C ARG A 50 -10.45 3.97 -10.48
N PHE A 51 -9.30 3.59 -11.04
CA PHE A 51 -8.26 4.56 -11.37
C PHE A 51 -8.75 5.56 -12.41
N ASP A 52 -8.95 6.79 -11.98
CA ASP A 52 -9.49 7.88 -12.77
C ASP A 52 -8.38 8.53 -13.61
N ALA A 53 -8.08 7.88 -14.72
CA ALA A 53 -7.07 8.31 -15.69
C ALA A 53 -7.63 8.50 -17.11
N GLY A 54 -8.96 8.45 -17.26
CA GLY A 54 -9.65 8.51 -18.53
C GLY A 54 -9.54 7.22 -19.38
N PRO A 55 -10.30 7.13 -20.48
CA PRO A 55 -10.49 5.89 -21.23
C PRO A 55 -9.31 5.49 -22.13
N ALA A 56 -8.30 6.34 -22.30
CA ALA A 56 -7.27 6.19 -23.33
C ALA A 56 -5.89 5.78 -22.78
N GLY A 57 -5.85 5.00 -21.70
CA GLY A 57 -4.60 4.45 -21.18
C GLY A 57 -4.39 2.97 -21.49
N ARG A 58 -3.16 2.49 -21.31
CA ARG A 58 -2.79 1.08 -21.47
C ARG A 58 -2.35 0.50 -20.15
N TRP A 59 -2.88 -0.66 -19.81
CA TRP A 59 -2.46 -1.45 -18.65
C TRP A 59 -1.43 -2.49 -19.07
N SER A 60 -0.44 -2.72 -18.23
CA SER A 60 0.54 -3.79 -18.36
C SER A 60 0.86 -4.40 -17.00
N GLU A 61 1.27 -5.66 -17.01
CA GLU A 61 1.88 -6.28 -15.83
C GLU A 61 3.35 -5.86 -15.73
N ALA A 62 3.82 -5.71 -14.50
CA ALA A 62 5.22 -5.46 -14.21
C ALA A 62 5.66 -6.28 -12.99
N PRO A 63 6.92 -6.73 -12.94
CA PRO A 63 7.46 -7.34 -11.73
C PRO A 63 7.50 -6.29 -10.61
N GLY A 64 6.95 -6.61 -9.44
CA GLY A 64 7.06 -5.81 -8.22
C GLY A 64 8.29 -6.14 -7.40
N CYS A 65 8.60 -5.30 -6.41
CA CYS A 65 9.71 -5.54 -5.48
C CYS A 65 9.45 -6.77 -4.59
N ALA A 66 8.20 -7.01 -4.21
CA ALA A 66 7.81 -8.12 -3.34
C ALA A 66 6.44 -8.74 -3.67
N GLY A 67 5.96 -8.56 -4.90
CA GLY A 67 4.66 -9.06 -5.34
C GLY A 67 4.35 -8.68 -6.78
N PRO A 68 3.14 -8.99 -7.27
CA PRO A 68 2.69 -8.49 -8.56
C PRO A 68 2.60 -6.96 -8.55
N SER A 69 2.86 -6.36 -9.70
CA SER A 69 2.57 -4.96 -9.94
C SER A 69 1.84 -4.81 -11.27
N ILE A 70 1.02 -3.76 -11.36
CA ILE A 70 0.44 -3.35 -12.64
C ILE A 70 0.83 -1.90 -12.89
N GLU A 71 0.99 -1.59 -14.17
CA GLU A 71 1.33 -0.26 -14.63
C GLU A 71 0.25 0.25 -15.56
N TRP A 72 0.00 1.54 -15.49
CA TRP A 72 -0.81 2.27 -16.42
C TRP A 72 0.06 3.30 -17.11
N SER A 73 -0.08 3.41 -18.44
CA SER A 73 0.59 4.43 -19.24
C SER A 73 -0.43 5.21 -20.04
N ARG A 74 -0.20 6.52 -20.13
CA ARG A 74 -1.02 7.42 -20.93
C ARG A 74 -0.92 7.03 -22.41
N GLY A 75 -2.07 6.81 -23.06
CA GLY A 75 -2.13 6.70 -24.52
C GLY A 75 -2.26 8.08 -25.18
N GLU A 76 -1.97 8.13 -26.49
CA GLU A 76 -1.91 9.39 -27.25
C GLU A 76 -3.23 10.18 -27.26
N ALA A 77 -4.37 9.50 -27.17
CA ALA A 77 -5.70 10.11 -27.16
C ALA A 77 -6.17 10.55 -25.76
N ALA A 78 -5.36 10.38 -24.72
CA ALA A 78 -5.72 10.76 -23.37
C ALA A 78 -5.72 12.30 -23.20
N PRO A 79 -6.62 12.86 -22.35
CA PRO A 79 -6.60 14.28 -22.07
C PRO A 79 -5.27 14.69 -21.42
N ALA A 80 -4.85 15.94 -21.66
CA ALA A 80 -3.60 16.46 -21.10
C ALA A 80 -3.54 16.39 -19.56
N THR A 81 -4.71 16.45 -18.92
CA THR A 81 -4.89 16.39 -17.46
C THR A 81 -4.91 14.96 -16.90
N ALA A 82 -4.87 13.92 -17.73
CA ALA A 82 -4.73 12.55 -17.22
C ALA A 82 -3.37 12.39 -16.54
N PRO A 83 -3.16 11.39 -15.66
CA PRO A 83 -1.83 10.98 -15.28
C PRO A 83 -0.94 10.69 -16.51
N VAL A 84 0.38 10.84 -16.36
CA VAL A 84 1.38 10.46 -17.37
C VAL A 84 1.63 8.96 -17.31
N SER A 85 1.79 8.45 -16.09
CA SER A 85 1.94 7.02 -15.81
C SER A 85 1.55 6.73 -14.37
N ALA A 86 1.22 5.47 -14.08
CA ALA A 86 1.04 5.00 -12.72
C ALA A 86 1.58 3.59 -12.57
N ARG A 87 2.05 3.28 -11.37
CA ARG A 87 2.46 1.94 -10.96
C ARG A 87 1.81 1.62 -9.63
N PHE A 88 1.29 0.40 -9.52
CA PHE A 88 0.58 -0.09 -8.35
C PHE A 88 1.18 -1.42 -7.92
N GLU A 89 1.59 -1.52 -6.66
CA GLU A 89 2.29 -2.67 -6.09
C GLU A 89 1.40 -3.34 -5.06
N PHE A 90 1.21 -4.66 -5.19
CA PHE A 90 0.25 -5.42 -4.39
C PHE A 90 0.95 -6.50 -3.58
N HIS A 91 0.73 -6.52 -2.27
CA HIS A 91 1.18 -7.61 -1.41
C HIS A 91 -0.04 -8.31 -0.82
N GLN A 92 -0.04 -9.65 -0.86
CA GLN A 92 -1.19 -10.47 -0.46
C GLN A 92 -2.50 -10.10 -1.19
N GLY A 93 -2.40 -9.62 -2.44
CA GLY A 93 -3.54 -9.26 -3.27
C GLY A 93 -4.14 -7.86 -3.00
N LEU A 94 -3.54 -7.07 -2.12
CA LEU A 94 -4.03 -5.75 -1.72
C LEU A 94 -3.01 -4.66 -2.09
N LEU A 95 -3.49 -3.49 -2.51
CA LEU A 95 -2.65 -2.35 -2.89
C LEU A 95 -1.91 -1.81 -1.66
N MET A 96 -0.58 -1.87 -1.70
CA MET A 96 0.29 -1.36 -0.62
C MET A 96 1.09 -0.13 -1.03
N ALA A 97 1.36 0.02 -2.33
CA ALA A 97 2.02 1.21 -2.86
C ALA A 97 1.45 1.65 -4.20
N ALA A 98 1.37 2.96 -4.40
CA ALA A 98 1.05 3.57 -5.68
C ALA A 98 2.03 4.70 -6.00
N ARG A 99 2.49 4.74 -7.25
CA ARG A 99 3.38 5.77 -7.78
C ARG A 99 2.75 6.35 -9.02
N VAL A 100 2.23 7.57 -8.92
CA VAL A 100 1.52 8.22 -10.01
C VAL A 100 2.31 9.43 -10.46
N ARG A 101 2.69 9.46 -11.73
CA ARG A 101 3.26 10.65 -12.35
C ARG A 101 2.14 11.46 -12.96
N VAL A 102 2.01 12.71 -12.54
CA VAL A 102 0.97 13.64 -12.96
C VAL A 102 1.58 14.89 -13.59
N THR A 103 0.81 15.58 -14.41
CA THR A 103 1.26 16.85 -15.02
C THR A 103 1.17 18.00 -14.00
N PRO A 104 1.80 19.15 -14.27
CA PRO A 104 1.69 20.32 -13.39
C PRO A 104 0.25 20.81 -13.16
N GLU A 105 -0.64 20.58 -14.14
CA GLU A 105 -2.03 21.04 -14.10
C GLU A 105 -2.91 20.15 -13.22
N ASP A 106 -2.46 18.92 -12.93
CA ASP A 106 -3.20 17.97 -12.11
C ASP A 106 -3.37 18.50 -10.68
N PRO A 107 -4.60 18.55 -10.13
CA PRO A 107 -4.84 19.02 -8.77
C PRO A 107 -4.04 18.24 -7.72
N SER A 108 -3.79 16.95 -7.95
CA SER A 108 -3.05 16.09 -7.02
C SER A 108 -1.56 16.45 -6.91
N ALA A 109 -1.00 17.19 -7.89
CA ALA A 109 0.36 17.73 -7.82
C ALA A 109 0.50 18.83 -6.74
N ARG A 110 -0.60 19.39 -6.27
CA ARG A 110 -0.62 20.47 -5.26
C ARG A 110 -0.76 19.88 -3.85
N GLY A 111 -0.37 20.67 -2.85
CA GLY A 111 -0.49 20.31 -1.44
C GLY A 111 0.86 20.23 -0.74
N ALA A 112 0.87 19.64 0.45
CA ALA A 112 2.10 19.45 1.20
C ALA A 112 3.03 18.47 0.45
N ARG A 113 4.34 18.73 0.52
CA ARG A 113 5.34 17.82 -0.05
C ARG A 113 5.25 16.43 0.58
N LEU A 114 4.94 16.36 1.87
CA LEU A 114 4.80 15.12 2.62
C LEU A 114 3.56 15.22 3.50
N GLU A 115 2.66 14.25 3.37
CA GLU A 115 1.51 14.01 4.24
C GLU A 115 1.65 12.64 4.89
N THR A 116 1.30 12.54 6.17
CA THR A 116 1.46 11.28 6.91
C THR A 116 0.24 11.04 7.79
N SER A 117 -0.08 9.77 7.99
CA SER A 117 -1.05 9.31 8.99
C SER A 117 -0.49 8.09 9.71
N ALA A 118 -1.27 7.49 10.61
CA ALA A 118 -0.91 6.20 11.20
C ALA A 118 -0.80 5.08 10.14
N GLN A 119 -1.46 5.23 8.99
CA GLN A 119 -1.64 4.15 8.00
C GLN A 119 -0.83 4.35 6.73
N PHE A 120 -0.53 5.59 6.36
CA PHE A 120 0.13 5.88 5.09
C PHE A 120 1.15 7.03 5.17
N VAL A 121 2.03 7.04 4.18
CA VAL A 121 2.84 8.20 3.79
C VAL A 121 2.48 8.56 2.36
N LEU A 122 2.26 9.84 2.12
CA LEU A 122 2.10 10.39 0.78
C LEU A 122 3.18 11.45 0.55
N ALA A 123 4.03 11.23 -0.44
CA ALA A 123 5.06 12.17 -0.86
C ALA A 123 4.76 12.71 -2.26
N ARG A 124 5.01 14.00 -2.47
CA ARG A 124 4.99 14.65 -3.78
C ARG A 124 6.39 15.12 -4.13
N GLU A 125 6.88 14.65 -5.27
CA GLU A 125 8.22 14.94 -5.75
C GLU A 125 8.13 15.61 -7.12
N ALA A 126 8.54 16.87 -7.18
CA ALA A 126 8.68 17.59 -8.45
C ALA A 126 9.81 16.96 -9.28
N ARG A 127 9.64 16.95 -10.60
CA ARG A 127 10.63 16.50 -11.58
C ARG A 127 11.08 17.67 -12.45
N ASP A 128 12.23 17.52 -13.10
CA ASP A 128 12.83 18.57 -13.93
C ASP A 128 11.99 18.96 -15.15
N ASP A 129 11.11 18.08 -15.61
CA ASP A 129 10.18 18.34 -16.71
C ASP A 129 8.87 19.02 -16.26
N GLY A 130 8.80 19.46 -15.00
CA GLY A 130 7.64 20.07 -14.38
C GLY A 130 6.59 19.08 -13.89
N SER A 131 6.65 17.81 -14.28
CA SER A 131 5.74 16.79 -13.75
C SER A 131 6.00 16.54 -12.27
N SER A 132 5.01 15.98 -11.58
CA SER A 132 5.17 15.52 -10.20
C SER A 132 4.96 14.03 -10.11
N THR A 133 5.73 13.36 -9.26
CA THR A 133 5.43 12.00 -8.85
C THR A 133 4.88 11.99 -7.46
N ILE A 134 3.72 11.39 -7.33
CA ILE A 134 3.02 11.19 -6.08
C ILE A 134 3.24 9.74 -5.68
N VAL A 135 3.83 9.55 -4.51
CA VAL A 135 4.11 8.24 -3.93
C VAL A 135 3.20 8.07 -2.74
N LEU A 136 2.37 7.03 -2.75
CA LEU A 136 1.51 6.63 -1.64
C LEU A 136 1.96 5.26 -1.16
N LEU A 137 2.35 5.15 0.11
CA LEU A 137 2.85 3.91 0.74
C LEU A 137 2.06 3.58 2.00
N ALA A 138 1.75 2.31 2.19
CA ALA A 138 1.27 1.78 3.46
C ALA A 138 2.42 1.71 4.50
N ARG A 139 2.23 2.27 5.69
CA ARG A 139 3.25 2.32 6.76
C ARG A 139 3.48 1.00 7.50
N GLY A 140 2.59 0.02 7.32
CA GLY A 140 2.65 -1.29 7.95
C GLY A 140 3.13 -2.41 7.03
N CYS A 141 3.63 -2.07 5.84
CA CYS A 141 4.10 -3.04 4.86
C CYS A 141 5.62 -3.23 5.01
N PRO A 142 6.11 -4.42 5.45
CA PRO A 142 7.55 -4.63 5.67
C PRO A 142 8.41 -4.33 4.45
N GLU A 143 7.88 -4.57 3.26
CA GLU A 143 8.62 -4.43 2.00
C GLU A 143 8.76 -2.96 1.55
N HIS A 144 7.99 -2.04 2.13
CA HIS A 144 8.11 -0.59 1.90
C HIS A 144 8.61 0.16 3.14
N GLU A 145 8.96 -0.53 4.24
CA GLU A 145 9.37 0.08 5.51
C GLU A 145 10.57 1.02 5.34
N ALA A 146 11.64 0.55 4.67
CA ALA A 146 12.84 1.35 4.44
C ALA A 146 12.56 2.63 3.63
N GLU A 147 11.64 2.56 2.66
CA GLU A 147 11.26 3.73 1.86
C GLU A 147 10.40 4.70 2.67
N VAL A 148 9.47 4.20 3.48
CA VAL A 148 8.70 4.99 4.45
C VAL A 148 9.63 5.72 5.40
N GLU A 149 10.60 5.04 5.99
CA GLU A 149 11.60 5.64 6.89
C GLU A 149 12.44 6.71 6.19
N GLN A 150 12.84 6.46 4.94
CA GLN A 150 13.58 7.42 4.14
C GLN A 150 12.77 8.70 3.87
N LEU A 151 11.49 8.57 3.49
CA LEU A 151 10.61 9.71 3.24
C LEU A 151 10.38 10.53 4.52
N LEU A 152 10.17 9.85 5.65
CA LEU A 152 9.99 10.49 6.95
C LEU A 152 11.27 11.22 7.41
N SER A 153 12.43 10.59 7.24
CA SER A 153 13.74 11.17 7.61
C SER A 153 14.18 12.30 6.66
N GLY A 154 13.88 12.19 5.37
CA GLY A 154 14.15 13.24 4.38
C GLY A 154 13.33 14.51 4.59
N SER A 155 12.24 14.44 5.38
CA SER A 155 11.44 15.59 5.79
C SER A 155 11.97 16.30 7.04
N SER A 156 12.73 15.59 7.90
CA SER A 156 13.31 16.17 9.12
C SER A 156 14.58 16.98 8.83
N ALA A 157 15.32 16.66 7.76
CA ALA A 157 16.55 17.34 7.36
C ALA A 157 16.35 18.71 6.65
N ARG A 158 15.10 19.15 6.42
CA ARG A 158 14.77 20.40 5.71
C ARG A 158 13.68 21.18 6.46
N ARG A 159 13.91 21.43 7.75
CA ARG A 159 13.18 22.41 8.56
C ARG A 159 14.10 23.53 8.98
#